data_AF-A0A2V8I1I2-F1
#
_entry.id   AF-A0A2V8I1I2-F1
#
_cell.length_a   1.000
_cell.length_b   1.000
_cell.length_c   1.000
_cell.angle_alpha   90.00
_cell.angle_beta   90.00
_cell.angle_gamma   90.00
#
_symmetry.space_group_name_H-M   'P 1'
#
loop_
_entity.id
_entity.type
_entity.pdbx_description
1 polymer ?
#
loop_
_entity_poly.entity_id
_entity_poly.type
_entity_poly.pdbx_seq_one_letter_code
_entity_poly.pdbx_strand_id
1 'polypeptide(L)'
;RFRLLLGEHRVNPVLYVEYEHVNGADKTLKEVVGFDSKEDHSEPNREARLERERELETKLILSSQIKGWNVSENIIGVKNIHEGVWEFGYAFGISRPLALAASANACTFCRENFTAGLELYGGLGEWGDLTFKGTSQYVAPVLAWNFPGGTTIRVSPGFGLTDQSHSTLVRFGVSHEFSGFGQQVRKVLRRNR
;
A
#
# COMPACT_ATOMS: atom_id res chain seq x y z
N ARG A 1 -13.13 0.02 0.07
CA ARG A 1 -12.59 0.79 -1.09
C ARG A 1 -13.72 1.37 -1.92
N PHE A 2 -13.72 2.69 -2.14
CA PHE A 2 -14.75 3.44 -2.86
C PHE A 2 -14.08 4.30 -3.93
N ARG A 3 -14.51 4.20 -5.19
CA ARG A 3 -14.10 5.13 -6.26
C ARG A 3 -15.03 6.34 -6.17
N LEU A 4 -14.48 7.52 -5.89
CA LEU A 4 -15.31 8.71 -5.68
C LEU A 4 -15.79 9.30 -7.01
N LEU A 5 -15.04 9.08 -8.10
CA LEU A 5 -15.44 9.42 -9.45
C LEU A 5 -15.63 8.15 -10.28
N LEU A 6 -16.72 8.11 -11.05
CA LEU A 6 -17.00 7.06 -12.02
C LEU A 6 -16.37 7.46 -13.37
N GLY A 7 -15.68 6.54 -14.02
CA GLY A 7 -14.98 6.77 -15.29
C GLY A 7 -13.51 7.14 -15.14
N GLU A 8 -12.84 7.38 -16.27
CA GLU A 8 -11.44 7.80 -16.31
C GLU A 8 -11.34 9.33 -16.23
N HIS A 9 -10.62 9.81 -15.21
CA HIS A 9 -10.34 11.21 -14.99
C HIS A 9 -8.84 11.47 -15.00
N ARG A 10 -8.44 12.74 -15.14
CA ARG A 10 -7.03 13.15 -15.01
C ARG A 10 -6.45 12.70 -13.68
N VAL A 11 -7.24 12.81 -12.62
CA VAL A 11 -6.95 12.30 -11.27
C VAL A 11 -8.12 11.42 -10.85
N ASN A 12 -7.82 10.18 -10.45
CA ASN A 12 -8.80 9.18 -10.05
C ASN A 12 -8.71 8.97 -8.54
N PRO A 13 -9.60 9.60 -7.75
CA PRO A 13 -9.62 9.49 -6.31
C PRO A 13 -10.31 8.21 -5.84
N VAL A 14 -9.67 7.54 -4.89
CA VAL A 14 -10.17 6.35 -4.21
C VAL A 14 -10.09 6.57 -2.71
N LEU A 15 -11.22 6.43 -2.03
CA LEU A 15 -11.28 6.39 -0.58
C LEU A 15 -11.22 4.93 -0.12
N TYR A 16 -10.32 4.63 0.79
CA TYR A 16 -10.21 3.34 1.44
C TYR A 16 -10.40 3.51 2.93
N VAL A 17 -11.14 2.59 3.52
CA VAL A 17 -11.38 2.51 4.95
C VAL A 17 -11.31 1.04 5.29
N GLU A 18 -10.54 0.72 6.31
CA GLU A 18 -10.36 -0.61 6.84
C GLU A 18 -10.42 -0.57 8.36
N TYR A 19 -10.98 -1.63 8.93
CA TYR A 19 -10.97 -1.85 10.37
C TYR A 19 -10.24 -3.16 10.61
N GLU A 20 -9.25 -3.12 11.49
CA GLU A 20 -8.50 -4.29 11.85
C GLU A 20 -8.53 -4.53 13.36
N HIS A 21 -8.39 -5.80 13.72
CA HIS A 21 -8.23 -6.23 15.09
C HIS A 21 -6.94 -7.05 15.15
N VAL A 22 -5.85 -6.33 15.39
CA VAL A 22 -4.50 -6.87 15.38
C VAL A 22 -4.02 -7.12 16.81
N ASN A 23 -2.97 -7.91 16.90
CA ASN A 23 -2.29 -8.23 18.14
C ASN A 23 -0.91 -7.55 18.06
N GLY A 24 -0.42 -6.94 19.14
CA GLY A 24 0.86 -6.19 19.11
C GLY A 24 2.09 -7.04 18.75
N ALA A 25 1.99 -8.38 18.78
CA ALA A 25 3.02 -9.27 18.24
C ALA A 25 3.02 -9.36 16.70
N ASP A 26 2.05 -8.76 16.01
CA ASP A 26 2.01 -8.62 14.57
C ASP A 26 2.98 -7.53 14.12
N LYS A 27 4.22 -7.93 13.84
CA LYS A 27 5.29 -7.04 13.34
C LYS A 27 5.21 -6.79 11.83
N THR A 28 4.06 -7.03 11.22
CA THR A 28 3.86 -6.69 9.82
C THR A 28 3.85 -5.17 9.71
N LEU A 29 4.92 -4.59 9.15
CA LEU A 29 4.96 -3.18 8.74
C LEU A 29 3.93 -2.98 7.60
N LYS A 30 2.70 -2.60 7.97
CA LYS A 30 1.60 -2.40 7.02
C LYS A 30 1.78 -1.07 6.30
N GLU A 31 1.91 0.01 7.06
CA GLU A 31 2.17 1.36 6.58
C GLU A 31 3.12 2.06 7.56
N VAL A 32 3.78 3.13 7.11
CA VAL A 32 4.60 3.96 8.00
C VAL A 32 3.81 5.22 8.32
N VAL A 33 3.35 5.34 9.56
CA VAL A 33 2.53 6.47 10.04
C VAL A 33 3.16 7.06 11.31
N GLY A 34 2.65 8.20 11.76
CA GLY A 34 3.00 8.74 13.06
C GLY A 34 4.49 9.03 13.21
N PHE A 35 4.99 8.69 14.40
CA PHE A 35 6.40 8.78 14.78
C PHE A 35 7.10 7.42 14.85
N ASP A 36 6.50 6.37 14.27
CA ASP A 36 6.99 5.00 14.34
C ASP A 36 8.47 4.91 13.96
N SER A 37 9.22 4.24 14.82
CA SER A 37 10.65 4.11 14.78
C SER A 37 11.08 2.65 14.72
N LYS A 38 12.33 2.43 14.32
CA LYS A 38 12.95 1.10 14.35
C LYS A 38 12.95 0.48 15.76
N GLU A 39 12.93 1.30 16.82
CA GLU A 39 12.89 0.85 18.20
C GLU A 39 11.56 0.18 18.55
N ASP A 40 10.44 0.64 17.98
CA ASP A 40 9.10 0.10 18.26
C ASP A 40 8.96 -1.35 17.77
N HIS A 41 9.73 -1.74 16.75
CA HIS A 41 9.77 -3.12 16.27
C HIS A 41 10.71 -4.04 17.06
N SER A 42 11.41 -3.53 18.08
CA SER A 42 12.37 -4.30 18.87
C SER A 42 11.77 -5.00 20.10
N GLU A 43 10.51 -4.70 20.46
CA GLU A 43 9.86 -5.29 21.64
C GLU A 43 9.74 -6.82 21.51
N PRO A 44 10.01 -7.61 22.56
CA PRO A 44 9.85 -9.06 22.52
C PRO A 44 8.40 -9.48 22.26
N ASN A 45 8.16 -10.37 21.30
CA ASN A 45 6.82 -10.91 20.99
C ASN A 45 6.10 -11.53 22.20
N ARG A 46 6.83 -11.89 23.27
CA ARG A 46 6.27 -12.43 24.51
C ARG A 46 5.47 -11.38 25.29
N GLU A 47 5.84 -10.12 25.16
CA GLU A 47 5.28 -8.96 25.84
C GLU A 47 4.19 -8.34 24.94
N ALA A 48 4.53 -8.00 23.69
CA ALA A 48 3.63 -7.40 22.71
C ALA A 48 2.37 -8.24 22.38
N ARG A 49 2.38 -9.57 22.61
CA ARG A 49 1.22 -10.43 22.34
C ARG A 49 0.01 -10.22 23.25
N LEU A 50 0.21 -9.58 24.39
CA LEU A 50 -0.86 -9.29 25.36
C LEU A 50 -1.66 -8.07 24.93
N GLU A 51 -1.08 -7.25 24.05
CA GLU A 51 -1.70 -6.06 23.48
C GLU A 51 -2.65 -6.43 22.35
N ARG A 52 -3.80 -5.74 22.33
CA ARG A 52 -4.83 -5.86 21.32
C ARG A 52 -5.16 -4.48 20.82
N GLU A 53 -4.88 -4.24 19.54
CA GLU A 53 -5.12 -2.95 18.92
C GLU A 53 -6.32 -3.07 17.98
N ARG A 54 -7.19 -2.06 18.08
CA ARG A 54 -8.38 -1.93 17.25
C ARG A 54 -8.16 -0.72 16.39
N GLU A 55 -7.72 -0.92 15.17
CA GLU A 55 -7.25 0.17 14.32
C GLU A 55 -8.28 0.48 13.25
N LEU A 56 -8.56 1.77 13.10
CA LEU A 56 -9.28 2.32 11.97
C LEU A 56 -8.25 2.95 11.03
N GLU A 57 -8.04 2.32 9.90
CA GLU A 57 -7.19 2.85 8.84
C GLU A 57 -8.06 3.53 7.78
N THR A 58 -7.64 4.74 7.39
CA THR A 58 -8.25 5.50 6.30
C THR A 58 -7.17 5.91 5.32
N LYS A 59 -7.45 5.75 4.02
CA LYS A 59 -6.52 6.15 2.96
C LYS A 59 -7.25 6.93 1.87
N LEU A 60 -6.67 8.07 1.48
CA LEU A 60 -7.06 8.80 0.29
C LEU A 60 -5.99 8.58 -0.78
N ILE A 61 -6.35 7.81 -1.81
CA ILE A 61 -5.46 7.48 -2.92
C ILE A 61 -5.84 8.32 -4.13
N LEU A 62 -4.92 9.12 -4.63
CA LEU A 62 -5.04 9.92 -5.85
C LEU A 62 -4.13 9.32 -6.90
N SER A 63 -4.68 8.84 -8.00
CA SER A 63 -3.89 8.23 -9.09
C SER A 63 -4.10 8.93 -10.43
N SER A 64 -3.03 9.12 -11.18
CA SER A 64 -3.03 9.76 -12.49
C SER A 64 -2.19 8.95 -13.48
N GLN A 65 -2.58 8.95 -14.75
CA GLN A 65 -1.85 8.28 -15.83
C GLN A 65 -1.43 9.31 -16.88
N ILE A 66 -0.12 9.48 -17.08
CA ILE A 66 0.44 10.51 -17.97
C ILE A 66 1.48 9.85 -18.87
N LYS A 67 1.17 9.69 -20.17
CA LYS A 67 2.08 9.11 -21.18
C LYS A 67 2.70 7.75 -20.77
N GLY A 68 1.90 6.91 -20.13
CA GLY A 68 2.31 5.59 -19.64
C GLY A 68 3.03 5.59 -18.28
N TRP A 69 3.19 6.75 -17.65
CA TRP A 69 3.58 6.85 -16.25
C TRP A 69 2.34 6.86 -15.36
N ASN A 70 2.35 5.97 -14.37
CA ASN A 70 1.41 5.96 -13.27
C ASN A 70 2.02 6.76 -12.12
N VAL A 71 1.32 7.81 -11.69
CA VAL A 71 1.66 8.60 -10.51
C VAL A 71 0.55 8.40 -9.49
N SER A 72 0.91 8.02 -8.26
CA SER A 72 -0.02 7.77 -7.18
C SER A 72 0.42 8.47 -5.90
N GLU A 73 -0.48 9.23 -5.30
CA GLU A 73 -0.35 9.80 -3.97
C GLU A 73 -1.32 9.08 -3.04
N ASN A 74 -0.88 8.77 -1.83
CA ASN A 74 -1.65 8.10 -0.81
C ASN A 74 -1.47 8.87 0.49
N ILE A 75 -2.54 9.44 1.03
CA ILE A 75 -2.55 10.06 2.36
C ILE A 75 -3.22 9.08 3.29
N ILE A 76 -2.55 8.74 4.37
CA ILE A 76 -2.92 7.67 5.29
C ILE A 76 -3.21 8.31 6.65
N GLY A 77 -4.31 7.90 7.27
CA GLY A 77 -4.66 8.24 8.64
C GLY A 77 -5.05 6.97 9.39
N VAL A 78 -4.34 6.66 10.46
CA VAL A 78 -4.60 5.53 11.34
C VAL A 78 -5.03 6.05 12.70
N LYS A 79 -5.97 5.36 13.33
CA LYS A 79 -6.33 5.65 14.71
C LYS A 79 -6.71 4.36 15.43
N ASN A 80 -6.13 4.16 16.60
CA ASN A 80 -6.65 3.17 17.53
C ASN A 80 -8.00 3.66 18.12
N ILE A 81 -9.02 2.82 18.00
CA ILE A 81 -10.42 3.18 18.31
C ILE A 81 -10.63 3.34 19.82
N HIS A 82 -9.86 2.62 20.64
CA HIS A 82 -10.07 2.60 22.09
C HIS A 82 -9.25 3.67 22.81
N GLU A 83 -8.07 3.99 22.27
CA GLU A 83 -7.12 4.94 22.82
C GLU A 83 -6.26 5.50 21.68
N GLY A 84 -5.64 6.67 21.86
CA GLY A 84 -4.73 7.25 20.87
C GLY A 84 -5.30 8.39 20.02
N VAL A 85 -4.38 9.15 19.42
CA VAL A 85 -4.65 10.22 18.47
C VAL A 85 -4.63 9.69 17.04
N TRP A 86 -4.99 10.52 16.07
CA TRP A 86 -4.77 10.11 14.68
C TRP A 86 -3.29 10.22 14.35
N GLU A 87 -2.75 9.17 13.76
CA GLU A 87 -1.40 9.14 13.19
C GLU A 87 -1.52 9.25 11.68
N PHE A 88 -0.62 10.01 11.09
CA PHE A 88 -0.66 10.29 9.67
C PHE A 88 0.57 9.74 8.98
N GLY A 89 0.38 9.33 7.73
CA GLY A 89 1.46 8.91 6.86
C GLY A 89 1.14 9.30 5.42
N TYR A 90 2.13 9.11 4.56
CA TYR A 90 1.97 9.31 3.14
C TYR A 90 2.76 8.28 2.35
N ALA A 91 2.31 8.04 1.12
CA ALA A 91 3.11 7.41 0.10
C ALA A 91 2.94 8.13 -1.24
N PHE A 92 4.04 8.35 -1.93
CA PHE A 92 4.10 8.87 -3.28
C PHE A 92 4.81 7.84 -4.16
N GLY A 93 4.15 7.39 -5.20
CA GLY A 93 4.66 6.39 -6.13
C GLY A 93 4.66 6.92 -7.55
N ILE A 94 5.73 6.65 -8.29
CA ILE A 94 5.79 6.81 -9.73
C ILE A 94 6.28 5.51 -10.36
N SER A 95 5.54 4.98 -11.34
CA SER A 95 5.90 3.73 -12.00
C SER A 95 5.52 3.71 -13.47
N ARG A 96 6.21 2.88 -14.24
CA ARG A 96 5.96 2.71 -15.67
C ARG A 96 6.31 1.29 -16.13
N PRO A 97 5.49 0.67 -17.00
CA PRO A 97 5.87 -0.56 -17.69
C PRO A 97 7.12 -0.36 -18.54
N LEU A 98 8.04 -1.33 -18.56
CA LEU A 98 9.30 -1.22 -19.32
C LEU A 98 9.08 -1.22 -20.84
N ALA A 99 7.91 -1.67 -21.29
CA ALA A 99 7.39 -1.44 -22.64
C ALA A 99 5.90 -1.09 -22.57
N LEU A 100 5.48 -0.08 -23.35
CA LEU A 100 4.08 0.39 -23.39
C LEU A 100 3.20 -0.42 -24.35
N ALA A 101 3.81 -1.05 -25.36
CA ALA A 101 3.10 -1.90 -26.31
C ALA A 101 3.23 -3.35 -25.85
N ALA A 102 2.10 -4.05 -25.75
CA ALA A 102 2.09 -5.50 -25.51
C ALA A 102 2.47 -6.25 -26.79
N SER A 103 3.25 -7.33 -26.68
CA SER A 103 3.46 -8.22 -27.82
C SER A 103 2.15 -8.95 -28.19
N ALA A 104 2.03 -9.34 -29.47
CA ALA A 104 0.90 -10.12 -29.96
C ALA A 104 0.82 -11.54 -29.36
N ASN A 105 1.94 -12.05 -28.81
CA ASN A 105 2.03 -13.37 -28.22
C ASN A 105 2.05 -13.28 -26.69
N ALA A 106 1.37 -14.22 -26.03
CA ALA A 106 1.46 -14.38 -24.57
C ALA A 106 2.89 -14.78 -24.20
N CYS A 107 3.60 -13.85 -23.58
CA CYS A 107 4.97 -14.02 -23.12
C CYS A 107 5.02 -13.76 -21.62
N THR A 108 5.79 -14.53 -20.86
CA THR A 108 5.93 -14.35 -19.41
C THR A 108 7.07 -13.38 -19.09
N PHE A 109 8.21 -13.48 -19.79
CA PHE A 109 9.44 -12.71 -19.55
C PHE A 109 9.65 -11.57 -20.55
N CYS A 110 8.59 -10.87 -20.94
CA CYS A 110 8.69 -9.74 -21.86
C CYS A 110 8.62 -8.40 -21.12
N ARG A 111 9.21 -7.34 -21.70
CA ARG A 111 9.41 -6.04 -21.03
C ARG A 111 8.09 -5.38 -20.62
N GLU A 112 7.03 -5.58 -21.38
CA GLU A 112 5.69 -5.07 -21.11
C GLU A 112 5.09 -5.61 -19.79
N ASN A 113 5.53 -6.79 -19.34
CA ASN A 113 5.05 -7.40 -18.11
C ASN A 113 5.79 -6.90 -16.87
N PHE A 114 6.94 -6.23 -17.06
CA PHE A 114 7.70 -5.66 -15.98
C PHE A 114 7.34 -4.19 -15.83
N THR A 115 6.98 -3.80 -14.60
CA THR A 115 6.79 -2.40 -14.22
C THR A 115 7.88 -2.02 -13.24
N ALA A 116 8.57 -0.92 -13.52
CA ALA A 116 9.56 -0.37 -12.62
C ALA A 116 9.11 1.02 -12.15
N GLY A 117 9.48 1.37 -10.93
CA GLY A 117 9.11 2.63 -10.33
C GLY A 117 9.93 2.99 -9.11
N LEU A 118 9.55 4.10 -8.50
CA LEU A 118 10.08 4.60 -7.25
C LEU A 118 8.89 4.95 -6.35
N GLU A 119 9.02 4.64 -5.08
CA GLU A 119 8.09 5.00 -4.03
C GLU A 119 8.83 5.77 -2.93
N LEU A 120 8.20 6.82 -2.43
CA LEU A 120 8.61 7.58 -1.25
C LEU A 120 7.48 7.46 -0.25
N TYR A 121 7.76 7.06 0.97
CA TYR A 121 6.73 6.88 1.98
C TYR A 121 7.27 7.12 3.38
N GLY A 122 6.40 7.51 4.30
CA GLY A 122 6.80 7.77 5.67
C GLY A 122 5.70 8.36 6.53
N GLY A 123 6.03 8.57 7.80
CA GLY A 123 5.16 9.20 8.78
C GLY A 123 5.00 10.70 8.55
N LEU A 124 3.91 11.26 9.07
CA LEU A 124 3.61 12.69 9.10
C LEU A 124 3.28 13.18 10.51
N GLY A 125 3.65 12.40 11.53
CA GLY A 125 3.34 12.68 12.92
C GLY A 125 1.87 12.45 13.25
N GLU A 126 1.38 13.17 14.25
CA GLU A 126 0.11 12.92 14.91
C GLU A 126 -0.84 14.11 14.84
N TRP A 127 -2.10 13.88 15.17
CA TRP A 127 -3.10 14.94 15.28
C TRP A 127 -2.71 15.95 16.36
N GLY A 128 -2.39 17.17 15.93
CA GLY A 128 -1.91 18.25 16.80
C GLY A 128 -0.41 18.50 16.68
N ASP A 129 0.35 17.57 16.09
CA ASP A 129 1.79 17.71 15.80
C ASP A 129 2.13 17.05 14.46
N LEU A 130 1.69 17.67 13.37
CA LEU A 130 1.99 17.23 12.02
C LEU A 130 3.41 17.67 11.63
N THR A 131 4.31 16.72 11.43
CA THR A 131 5.71 17.00 11.13
C THR A 131 6.37 15.84 10.38
N PHE A 132 7.41 16.15 9.61
CA PHE A 132 8.33 15.15 9.06
C PHE A 132 9.51 14.89 10.01
N LYS A 133 9.77 15.79 10.97
CA LYS A 133 10.91 15.66 11.88
C LYS A 133 10.61 14.60 12.92
N GLY A 134 11.56 13.70 13.15
CA GLY A 134 11.39 12.61 14.12
C GLY A 134 10.47 11.49 13.61
N THR A 135 10.08 11.51 12.35
CA THR A 135 9.28 10.44 11.73
C THR A 135 10.16 9.59 10.82
N SER A 136 9.77 8.34 10.61
CA SER A 136 10.45 7.47 9.66
C SER A 136 10.09 7.80 8.21
N GLN A 137 11.11 7.93 7.36
CA GLN A 137 10.98 8.24 5.93
C GLN A 137 11.77 7.22 5.11
N TYR A 138 11.21 6.78 4.00
CA TYR A 138 11.79 5.76 3.16
C TYR A 138 11.71 6.14 1.68
N VAL A 139 12.73 5.71 0.94
CA VAL A 139 12.69 5.64 -0.53
C VAL A 139 12.86 4.20 -0.95
N ALA A 140 12.05 3.75 -1.90
CA ALA A 140 12.10 2.37 -2.36
C ALA A 140 11.93 2.30 -3.87
N PRO A 141 12.89 1.76 -4.64
CA PRO A 141 12.57 1.27 -5.98
C PRO A 141 11.50 0.18 -5.87
N VAL A 142 10.66 0.09 -6.91
CA VAL A 142 9.60 -0.91 -7.01
C VAL A 142 9.77 -1.64 -8.33
N LEU A 143 9.79 -2.96 -8.29
CA LEU A 143 9.69 -3.83 -9.47
C LEU A 143 8.46 -4.70 -9.32
N ALA A 144 7.60 -4.73 -10.33
CA ALA A 144 6.46 -5.62 -10.41
C ALA A 144 6.53 -6.45 -11.70
N TRP A 145 6.22 -7.73 -11.58
CA TRP A 145 6.14 -8.68 -12.68
C TRP A 145 4.71 -9.22 -12.78
N ASN A 146 4.04 -8.85 -13.86
CA ASN A 146 2.67 -9.25 -14.15
C ASN A 146 2.68 -10.49 -15.05
N PHE A 147 2.07 -11.57 -14.58
CA PHE A 147 1.94 -12.81 -15.34
C PHE A 147 0.67 -12.78 -16.19
N PRO A 148 0.66 -13.41 -17.39
CA PRO A 148 -0.53 -13.50 -18.23
C PRO A 148 -1.76 -14.14 -17.55
N GLY A 149 -1.57 -14.92 -16.49
CA GLY A 149 -2.63 -15.56 -15.71
C GLY A 149 -3.23 -14.71 -14.58
N GLY A 150 -2.95 -13.41 -14.52
CA GLY A 150 -3.51 -12.50 -13.48
C GLY A 150 -2.74 -12.48 -12.16
N THR A 151 -1.68 -13.28 -12.02
CA THR A 151 -0.74 -13.17 -10.89
C THR A 151 0.19 -11.98 -11.08
N THR A 152 0.48 -11.24 -10.02
CA THR A 152 1.50 -10.20 -10.00
C THR A 152 2.40 -10.40 -8.80
N ILE A 153 3.71 -10.42 -9.04
CA ILE A 153 4.74 -10.43 -7.99
C ILE A 153 5.35 -9.03 -7.93
N ARG A 154 5.46 -8.46 -6.73
CA ARG A 154 6.10 -7.15 -6.49
C ARG A 154 7.24 -7.32 -5.49
N VAL A 155 8.34 -6.63 -5.74
CA VAL A 155 9.47 -6.49 -4.82
C VAL A 155 9.83 -5.02 -4.72
N SER A 156 10.03 -4.54 -3.50
CA SER A 156 10.39 -3.16 -3.21
C SER A 156 11.34 -3.09 -2.01
N PRO A 157 12.66 -3.00 -2.25
CA PRO A 157 13.60 -2.70 -1.19
C PRO A 157 13.49 -1.22 -0.84
N GLY A 158 13.16 -0.91 0.41
CA GLY A 158 13.13 0.43 0.97
C GLY A 158 14.38 0.76 1.77
N PHE A 159 14.86 1.98 1.62
CA PHE A 159 16.03 2.54 2.29
C PHE A 159 15.57 3.68 3.18
N GLY A 160 15.93 3.63 4.46
CA GLY A 160 15.63 4.70 5.42
C GLY A 160 16.37 5.99 5.07
N LEU A 161 15.65 7.11 5.14
CA LEU A 161 16.15 8.47 4.90
C LEU A 161 16.39 9.25 6.20
N THR A 162 15.90 8.75 7.33
CA THR A 162 15.93 9.40 8.65
C THR A 162 16.49 8.46 9.70
N ASP A 163 17.01 9.02 10.81
CA ASP A 163 17.62 8.24 11.91
C ASP A 163 16.65 7.27 12.60
N GLN A 164 15.36 7.59 12.54
CA GLN A 164 14.27 6.77 13.08
C GLN A 164 13.96 5.55 12.21
N SER A 165 14.36 5.58 10.94
CA SER A 165 14.04 4.53 9.99
C SER A 165 14.96 3.32 10.14
N HIS A 166 14.44 2.15 9.79
CA HIS A 166 15.28 0.99 9.51
C HIS A 166 16.22 1.31 8.34
N SER A 167 17.47 0.84 8.43
CA SER A 167 18.46 1.04 7.36
C SER A 167 18.02 0.44 6.04
N THR A 168 17.39 -0.75 6.08
CA THR A 168 16.86 -1.41 4.89
C THR A 168 15.64 -2.25 5.26
N LEU A 169 14.58 -2.13 4.47
CA LEU A 169 13.39 -2.96 4.52
C LEU A 169 13.22 -3.62 3.15
N VAL A 170 12.82 -4.88 3.11
CA VAL A 170 12.47 -5.54 1.85
C VAL A 170 11.02 -5.93 1.89
N ARG A 171 10.21 -5.28 1.05
CA ARG A 171 8.80 -5.61 0.87
C ARG A 171 8.64 -6.49 -0.36
N PHE A 172 7.91 -7.58 -0.21
CA PHE A 172 7.50 -8.41 -1.34
C PHE A 172 6.01 -8.72 -1.23
N GLY A 173 5.36 -8.88 -2.37
CA GLY A 173 3.93 -9.14 -2.42
C GLY A 173 3.56 -9.99 -3.62
N VAL A 174 2.56 -10.86 -3.43
CA VAL A 174 1.95 -11.65 -4.49
C VAL A 174 0.46 -11.35 -4.49
N SER A 175 -0.07 -10.98 -5.65
CA SER A 175 -1.51 -10.78 -5.85
C SER A 175 -1.98 -11.60 -7.03
N HIS A 176 -3.24 -12.03 -7.01
CA HIS A 176 -3.85 -12.77 -8.10
C HIS A 176 -5.27 -12.27 -8.33
N GLU A 177 -5.60 -11.91 -9.57
CA GLU A 177 -6.92 -11.45 -9.94
C GLU A 177 -7.77 -12.58 -10.54
N PHE A 178 -8.88 -12.91 -9.87
CA PHE A 178 -9.86 -13.86 -10.38
C PHE A 178 -10.92 -13.13 -11.21
N SER A 179 -10.91 -13.35 -12.53
CA SER A 179 -11.95 -12.82 -13.41
C SER A 179 -13.30 -13.53 -13.20
N GLY A 180 -14.40 -12.78 -13.31
CA GLY A 180 -15.76 -13.34 -13.33
C GLY A 180 -16.41 -13.69 -11.98
N PHE A 181 -15.72 -13.50 -10.85
CA PHE A 181 -16.26 -13.81 -9.51
C PHE A 181 -17.60 -13.11 -9.23
N GLY A 182 -17.69 -11.80 -9.54
CA GLY A 182 -18.93 -11.04 -9.35
C GLY A 182 -20.10 -11.54 -10.20
N GLN A 183 -19.84 -12.03 -11.42
CA GLN A 183 -20.88 -12.62 -12.26
C GLN A 183 -21.35 -13.98 -11.73
N GLN A 184 -20.43 -14.78 -11.17
CA GLN A 184 -20.76 -16.06 -10.55
C GLN A 184 -21.62 -15.87 -9.29
N VAL A 185 -21.24 -14.95 -8.40
CA VAL A 185 -22.03 -14.62 -7.19
C VAL A 185 -23.42 -14.11 -7.57
N ARG A 186 -23.51 -13.23 -8.58
CA ARG A 186 -24.80 -12.71 -9.06
C ARG A 186 -25.68 -13.78 -9.69
N LYS A 187 -25.10 -14.79 -10.36
CA LYS A 187 -25.83 -15.98 -10.85
C LYS A 187 -26.37 -16.83 -9.70
N VAL A 188 -25.61 -17.02 -8.63
CA VAL A 188 -26.06 -17.75 -7.43
C VAL A 188 -27.18 -17.00 -6.72
N LEU A 189 -27.04 -15.69 -6.49
CA LEU A 189 -28.06 -14.87 -5.84
C LEU A 189 -29.36 -14.73 -6.66
N ARG A 190 -29.28 -14.78 -8.00
CA ARG A 190 -30.47 -14.81 -8.88
C ARG A 190 -31.16 -16.17 -8.95
N ARG A 191 -30.51 -17.25 -8.54
CA ARG A 191 -31.06 -18.61 -8.59
C ARG A 191 -31.85 -18.98 -7.32
N ASN A 192 -31.71 -18.19 -6.26
CA ASN A 192 -32.43 -18.31 -4.98
C ASN A 192 -33.57 -17.26 -4.83
N ARG A 193 -33.98 -16.62 -5.92
CA ARG A 193 -35.24 -15.86 -6.05
C ARG A 193 -36.09 -16.52 -7.12
#